data_AF-A0A6M2CR70-F1
#
_entry.id   AF-A0A6M2CR70-F1
#
_cell.length_a   1.000
_cell.length_b   1.000
_cell.length_c   1.000
_cell.angle_alpha   90.00
_cell.angle_beta   90.00
_cell.angle_gamma   90.00
#
_symmetry.space_group_name_H-M   'P 1'
#
loop_
_entity.id
_entity.type
_entity.pdbx_description
1 polymer ?
#
loop_
_entity_poly.entity_id
_entity_poly.type
_entity_poly.pdbx_seq_one_letter_code
_entity_poly.pdbx_strand_id
1 'polypeptide(L)'
;MVIDASFKTGGQVDGIVGALVESLGDKQDSVCRAVSHSLQVIGNHWPNLVLSSCHDYLTKESKLSSSHKNLLFTVMHEVCKDSVDKLDKALLNNVCKTTIEEMTRTKEVTTDSVLCRIVIALGRQHPLETMELIQAKFQPGSLPHPLVLETLAGLALANPFGIMPFLKALLGTMLPMLSGARTEQLKWAMVFALGRFSEAIVEYLSNIEKAPDPSVQKASFATEIISAFDFLLANWLQAREAKVRAESAVTLGYMAQLLSKSKLEEQLPKLLPSLIALYRKQHDCFPVSKGLCLVLEAATEYKCLVLEQQVFVRR
;
A
#
# COMPACT_ATOMS: atom_id res chain seq x y z
N MET A 1 12.30 -28.03 4.48
CA MET A 1 11.40 -28.91 3.71
C MET A 1 10.39 -28.03 3.00
N VAL A 2 10.54 -27.81 1.70
CA VAL A 2 9.49 -27.19 0.88
C VAL A 2 8.49 -28.30 0.62
N ILE A 3 7.30 -28.22 1.21
CA ILE A 3 6.19 -29.07 0.80
C ILE A 3 5.73 -28.47 -0.53
N ASP A 4 6.21 -29.04 -1.63
CA ASP A 4 5.79 -28.73 -3.00
C ASP A 4 4.39 -29.33 -3.19
N ALA A 5 3.38 -28.70 -2.58
CA ALA A 5 2.00 -29.12 -2.71
C ALA A 5 1.50 -28.65 -4.08
N SER A 6 1.86 -29.40 -5.14
CA SER A 6 1.19 -29.27 -6.43
C SER A 6 -0.26 -29.72 -6.25
N PHE A 7 -1.22 -28.78 -6.31
CA PHE A 7 -2.63 -29.11 -6.14
C PHE A 7 -3.13 -29.72 -7.44
N LYS A 8 -3.68 -30.93 -7.35
CA LYS A 8 -4.28 -31.64 -8.48
C LYS A 8 -5.69 -32.07 -8.11
N THR A 9 -6.56 -32.03 -9.10
CA THR A 9 -7.94 -32.55 -9.01
C THR A 9 -8.01 -34.05 -9.31
N GLY A 10 -6.98 -34.60 -9.96
CA GLY A 10 -6.96 -35.96 -10.50
C GLY A 10 -7.74 -36.11 -11.82
N GLY A 11 -8.20 -35.00 -12.39
CA GLY A 11 -9.02 -34.95 -13.59
C GLY A 11 -8.32 -34.34 -14.80
N GLN A 12 -9.02 -34.31 -15.95
CA GLN A 12 -8.49 -33.73 -17.19
C GLN A 12 -8.13 -32.24 -17.07
N VAL A 13 -8.78 -31.53 -16.15
CA VAL A 13 -8.53 -30.10 -15.91
C VAL A 13 -7.09 -29.82 -15.48
N ASP A 14 -6.41 -30.76 -14.82
CA ASP A 14 -5.01 -30.58 -14.40
C ASP A 14 -4.08 -30.41 -15.62
N GLY A 15 -4.26 -31.24 -16.65
CA GLY A 15 -3.50 -31.15 -17.90
C GLY A 15 -3.85 -29.90 -18.71
N ILE A 16 -5.13 -29.50 -18.71
CA ILE A 16 -5.60 -28.28 -19.38
C ILE A 16 -4.95 -27.04 -18.74
N VAL A 17 -4.94 -26.95 -17.41
CA VAL A 17 -4.33 -25.81 -16.70
C VAL A 17 -2.83 -25.73 -16.99
N GLY A 18 -2.10 -26.86 -16.95
CA GLY A 18 -0.68 -26.88 -17.28
C GLY A 18 -0.39 -26.33 -18.69
N ALA A 19 -1.12 -26.82 -19.70
CA ALA A 19 -0.96 -26.36 -21.08
C ALA A 19 -1.32 -24.88 -21.26
N LEU A 20 -2.34 -24.39 -20.55
CA LEU A 20 -2.73 -22.98 -20.57
C LEU A 20 -1.65 -22.09 -19.93
N VAL A 21 -1.07 -22.49 -18.80
CA VAL A 21 0.00 -21.74 -18.13
C VAL A 21 1.24 -21.60 -19.02
N GLU A 22 1.63 -22.67 -19.71
CA GLU A 22 2.72 -22.66 -20.70
C GLU A 22 2.41 -21.72 -21.88
N SER A 23 1.17 -21.77 -22.39
CA SER A 23 0.71 -20.98 -23.54
C SER A 23 0.45 -19.51 -23.22
N LEU A 24 0.50 -19.11 -21.94
CA LEU A 24 0.21 -17.74 -21.51
C LEU A 24 1.26 -16.73 -22.02
N GLY A 25 2.44 -17.20 -22.41
CA GLY A 25 3.53 -16.40 -22.99
C GLY A 25 3.56 -16.39 -24.52
N ASP A 26 2.45 -16.69 -25.19
CA ASP A 26 2.38 -16.71 -26.66
C ASP A 26 2.74 -15.34 -27.29
N LYS A 27 3.14 -15.36 -28.56
CA LYS A 27 3.47 -14.15 -29.33
C LYS A 27 2.24 -13.34 -29.73
N GLN A 28 1.06 -13.96 -29.78
CA GLN A 28 -0.19 -13.32 -30.17
C GLN A 28 -0.97 -12.86 -28.94
N ASP A 29 -1.18 -11.55 -28.81
CA ASP A 29 -1.95 -10.95 -27.70
C ASP A 29 -3.39 -11.46 -27.59
N SER A 30 -4.00 -11.89 -28.71
CA SER A 30 -5.33 -12.52 -28.72
C SER A 30 -5.32 -13.87 -28.01
N VAL A 31 -4.27 -14.67 -28.22
CA VAL A 31 -4.07 -15.97 -27.57
C VAL A 31 -3.83 -15.76 -26.08
N CYS A 32 -2.90 -14.86 -25.71
CA CYS A 32 -2.63 -14.55 -24.31
C CYS A 32 -3.91 -14.12 -23.56
N ARG A 33 -4.73 -13.26 -24.16
CA ARG A 33 -6.02 -12.83 -23.57
C ARG A 33 -7.00 -13.99 -23.41
N ALA A 34 -7.16 -14.85 -24.42
CA ALA A 34 -8.06 -16.00 -24.36
C ALA A 34 -7.60 -17.01 -23.29
N VAL A 35 -6.29 -17.23 -23.20
CA VAL A 35 -5.67 -18.11 -22.19
C VAL A 35 -5.83 -17.52 -20.79
N SER A 36 -5.52 -16.23 -20.58
CA SER A 36 -5.75 -15.54 -19.30
C SER A 36 -7.20 -15.66 -18.85
N HIS A 37 -8.16 -15.40 -19.74
CA HIS A 37 -9.58 -15.49 -19.42
C HIS A 37 -9.98 -16.92 -19.05
N SER A 38 -9.49 -17.92 -19.79
CA SER A 38 -9.75 -19.34 -19.50
C SER A 38 -9.21 -19.74 -18.13
N LEU A 39 -7.98 -19.34 -17.80
CA LEU A 39 -7.38 -19.58 -16.49
C LEU A 39 -8.15 -18.92 -15.35
N GLN A 40 -8.67 -17.70 -15.55
CA GLN A 40 -9.51 -17.01 -14.57
C GLN A 40 -10.83 -17.77 -14.33
N VAL A 41 -11.52 -18.19 -15.39
CA VAL A 41 -12.78 -18.95 -15.29
C VAL A 41 -12.56 -20.28 -14.56
N ILE A 42 -11.47 -20.99 -14.86
CA ILE A 42 -11.11 -22.22 -14.15
C ILE A 42 -10.76 -21.90 -12.69
N GLY A 43 -9.99 -20.84 -12.44
CA GLY A 43 -9.55 -20.42 -11.12
C GLY A 43 -10.70 -20.07 -10.17
N ASN A 44 -11.83 -19.57 -10.68
CA ASN A 44 -13.03 -19.35 -9.88
C ASN A 44 -13.63 -20.64 -9.29
N HIS A 45 -13.40 -21.78 -9.95
CA HIS A 45 -13.85 -23.09 -9.50
C HIS A 45 -12.76 -23.87 -8.77
N TRP A 46 -11.51 -23.76 -9.23
CA TRP A 46 -10.35 -24.50 -8.73
C TRP A 46 -9.17 -23.57 -8.42
N PRO A 47 -9.30 -22.67 -7.43
CA PRO A 47 -8.33 -21.60 -7.19
C PRO A 47 -6.95 -22.15 -6.79
N ASN A 48 -6.91 -23.18 -5.94
CA ASN A 48 -5.66 -23.82 -5.53
C ASN A 48 -4.90 -24.48 -6.69
N LEU A 49 -5.62 -25.11 -7.64
CA LEU A 49 -5.01 -25.72 -8.83
C LEU A 49 -4.35 -24.65 -9.71
N VAL A 50 -5.08 -23.58 -10.05
CA VAL A 50 -4.58 -22.55 -10.95
C VAL A 50 -3.43 -21.77 -10.29
N LEU A 51 -3.57 -21.36 -9.03
CA LEU A 51 -2.51 -20.63 -8.33
C LEU A 51 -1.24 -21.46 -8.14
N SER A 52 -1.37 -22.73 -7.74
CA SER A 52 -0.20 -23.61 -7.60
C SER A 52 0.45 -23.90 -8.96
N SER A 53 -0.34 -24.06 -10.02
CA SER A 53 0.21 -24.26 -11.37
C SER A 53 0.98 -23.03 -11.88
N CYS A 54 0.44 -21.83 -11.67
CA CYS A 54 1.16 -20.59 -12.00
C CYS A 54 2.42 -20.40 -11.14
N HIS A 55 2.33 -20.69 -9.83
CA HIS A 55 3.45 -20.57 -8.90
C HIS A 55 4.57 -21.58 -9.21
N ASP A 56 4.23 -22.84 -9.45
CA ASP A 56 5.16 -23.89 -9.87
C ASP A 56 5.88 -23.49 -11.16
N TYR A 57 5.15 -22.97 -12.15
CA TYR A 57 5.73 -22.54 -13.41
C TYR A 57 6.70 -21.36 -13.22
N LEU A 58 6.33 -20.36 -12.40
CA LEU A 58 7.19 -19.23 -12.04
C LEU A 58 8.49 -19.66 -11.34
N THR A 59 8.44 -20.73 -10.54
CA THR A 59 9.59 -21.19 -9.74
C THR A 59 10.48 -22.19 -10.47
N LYS A 60 9.91 -23.02 -11.36
CA LYS A 60 10.62 -24.06 -12.11
C LYS A 60 11.29 -23.50 -13.37
N GLU A 61 10.67 -22.51 -14.03
CA GLU A 61 11.19 -21.95 -15.28
C GLU A 61 12.22 -20.83 -15.06
N SER A 62 13.47 -21.11 -15.41
CA SER A 62 14.60 -20.20 -15.20
C SER A 62 14.67 -19.01 -16.16
N LYS A 63 13.94 -19.03 -17.28
CA LYS A 63 14.03 -18.03 -18.37
C LYS A 63 12.67 -17.50 -18.83
N LEU A 64 11.87 -17.02 -17.89
CA LEU A 64 10.62 -16.32 -18.21
C LEU A 64 10.87 -14.86 -18.60
N SER A 65 10.24 -14.42 -19.68
CA SER A 65 10.24 -13.01 -20.07
C SER A 65 9.45 -12.16 -19.05
N SER A 66 9.77 -10.87 -18.91
CA SER A 66 9.04 -9.98 -18.01
C SER A 66 7.55 -9.89 -18.37
N SER A 67 7.20 -9.97 -19.66
CA SER A 67 5.82 -9.95 -20.13
C SER A 67 5.04 -11.19 -19.66
N HIS A 68 5.63 -12.38 -19.83
CA HIS A 68 5.01 -13.64 -19.41
C HIS A 68 4.84 -13.70 -17.89
N LYS A 69 5.86 -13.29 -17.12
CA LYS A 69 5.74 -13.16 -15.66
C LYS A 69 4.59 -12.25 -15.26
N ASN A 70 4.48 -11.07 -15.89
CA ASN A 70 3.42 -10.13 -15.59
C ASN A 70 2.03 -10.72 -15.88
N LEU A 71 1.87 -11.48 -16.96
CA LEU A 71 0.63 -12.19 -17.27
C LEU A 71 0.31 -13.27 -16.23
N LEU A 72 1.31 -14.04 -15.77
CA LEU A 72 1.13 -15.03 -14.70
C LEU A 72 0.65 -14.37 -13.41
N PHE A 73 1.33 -13.30 -12.97
CA PHE A 73 0.90 -12.54 -11.79
C PHE A 73 -0.49 -11.92 -11.97
N THR A 74 -0.86 -11.49 -13.19
CA THR A 74 -2.21 -10.98 -13.49
C THR A 74 -3.28 -12.05 -13.31
N VAL A 75 -3.04 -13.27 -13.82
CA VAL A 75 -3.95 -14.39 -13.60
C VAL A 75 -4.03 -14.72 -12.11
N MET A 76 -2.89 -14.81 -11.42
CA MET A 76 -2.86 -15.11 -9.99
C MET A 76 -3.60 -14.05 -9.17
N HIS A 77 -3.46 -12.77 -9.51
CA HIS A 77 -4.19 -11.68 -8.87
C HIS A 77 -5.70 -11.87 -8.97
N GLU A 78 -6.23 -12.13 -10.17
CA GLU A 78 -7.68 -12.29 -10.35
C GLU A 78 -8.21 -13.50 -9.58
N VAL A 79 -7.46 -14.61 -9.52
CA VAL A 79 -7.85 -15.78 -8.72
C VAL A 79 -7.81 -15.47 -7.23
N CYS A 80 -6.76 -14.78 -6.75
CA CYS A 80 -6.67 -14.36 -5.35
C CYS A 80 -7.85 -13.47 -4.99
N LYS A 81 -8.10 -12.39 -5.76
CA LYS A 81 -9.12 -11.38 -5.46
C LYS A 81 -10.50 -11.97 -5.13
N ASP A 82 -10.92 -13.02 -5.83
CA ASP A 82 -12.28 -13.57 -5.72
C ASP A 82 -12.37 -14.86 -4.88
N SER A 83 -11.24 -15.47 -4.49
CA SER A 83 -11.23 -16.80 -3.87
C SER A 83 -10.23 -16.97 -2.70
N VAL A 84 -9.76 -15.88 -2.07
CA VAL A 84 -8.78 -15.97 -0.96
C VAL A 84 -9.23 -16.93 0.15
N ASP A 85 -10.52 -16.93 0.49
CA ASP A 85 -11.13 -17.76 1.53
C ASP A 85 -11.04 -19.27 1.28
N LYS A 86 -10.83 -19.67 0.02
CA LYS A 86 -10.74 -21.07 -0.41
C LYS A 86 -9.30 -21.54 -0.56
N LEU A 87 -8.31 -20.67 -0.33
CA LEU A 87 -6.92 -20.98 -0.55
C LEU A 87 -6.33 -21.82 0.58
N ASP A 88 -5.53 -22.80 0.21
CA ASP A 88 -4.69 -23.52 1.17
C ASP A 88 -3.66 -22.56 1.78
N LYS A 89 -3.46 -22.68 3.09
CA LYS A 89 -2.59 -21.79 3.86
C LYS A 89 -1.12 -21.86 3.42
N ALA A 90 -0.62 -23.04 3.08
CA ALA A 90 0.76 -23.20 2.62
C ALA A 90 0.94 -22.59 1.22
N LEU A 91 -0.03 -22.80 0.33
CA LEU A 91 -0.03 -22.18 -1.00
C LEU A 91 -0.07 -20.65 -0.90
N LEU A 92 -0.95 -20.09 -0.06
CA LEU A 92 -1.04 -18.66 0.18
C LEU A 92 0.31 -18.07 0.61
N ASN A 93 0.97 -18.70 1.58
CA ASN A 93 2.28 -18.26 2.06
C ASN A 93 3.35 -18.32 0.97
N ASN A 94 3.35 -19.39 0.16
CA ASN A 94 4.29 -19.54 -0.96
C ASN A 94 4.06 -18.47 -2.03
N VAL A 95 2.82 -18.23 -2.44
CA VAL A 95 2.45 -17.18 -3.39
C VAL A 95 2.85 -15.80 -2.87
N CYS A 96 2.51 -15.49 -1.61
CA CYS A 96 2.85 -14.22 -0.98
C CYS A 96 4.37 -14.00 -0.97
N LYS A 97 5.13 -15.00 -0.50
CA LYS A 97 6.60 -14.93 -0.45
C LYS A 97 7.22 -14.73 -1.83
N THR A 98 6.84 -15.52 -2.82
CA THR A 98 7.37 -15.40 -4.19
C THR A 98 7.03 -14.05 -4.82
N THR A 99 5.82 -13.54 -4.57
CA THR A 99 5.39 -12.22 -5.06
C THR A 99 6.24 -11.11 -4.44
N ILE A 100 6.46 -11.16 -3.12
CA ILE A 100 7.30 -10.19 -2.39
C ILE A 100 8.76 -10.25 -2.87
N GLU A 101 9.28 -11.46 -3.15
CA GLU A 101 10.62 -11.61 -3.71
C GLU A 101 10.73 -10.96 -5.09
N GLU A 102 9.75 -11.16 -5.98
CA GLU A 102 9.73 -10.52 -7.30
C GLU A 102 9.59 -8.99 -7.21
N MET A 103 8.82 -8.45 -6.25
CA MET A 103 8.74 -7.00 -6.01
C MET A 103 10.13 -6.41 -5.78
N THR A 104 10.93 -7.05 -4.93
CA THR A 104 12.28 -6.55 -4.60
C THR A 104 13.30 -6.68 -5.72
N ARG A 105 13.01 -7.49 -6.75
CA ARG A 105 13.84 -7.63 -7.97
C ARG A 105 13.41 -6.69 -9.10
N THR A 106 12.18 -6.17 -9.03
CA THR A 106 11.59 -5.32 -10.07
C THR A 106 12.27 -3.96 -10.08
N LYS A 107 12.94 -3.60 -11.18
CA LYS A 107 13.66 -2.32 -11.29
C LYS A 107 12.74 -1.16 -11.65
N GLU A 108 11.76 -1.41 -12.54
CA GLU A 108 10.83 -0.40 -13.02
C GLU A 108 9.55 -0.45 -12.17
N VAL A 109 9.44 0.51 -11.28
CA VAL A 109 8.28 0.65 -10.40
C VAL A 109 7.20 1.43 -11.14
N THR A 110 6.10 0.75 -11.42
CA THR A 110 4.85 1.36 -11.90
C THR A 110 3.89 1.50 -10.74
N THR A 111 3.11 2.59 -10.75
CA THR A 111 1.97 2.72 -9.83
C THR A 111 0.94 1.65 -10.14
N ASP A 112 0.30 1.10 -9.11
CA ASP A 112 -0.69 0.02 -9.22
C ASP A 112 -0.13 -1.30 -9.78
N SER A 113 1.07 -1.66 -9.32
CA SER A 113 1.68 -2.95 -9.67
C SER A 113 0.79 -4.13 -9.27
N VAL A 114 0.62 -5.08 -10.19
CA VAL A 114 -0.12 -6.33 -9.96
C VAL A 114 0.45 -7.11 -8.77
N LEU A 115 1.76 -7.03 -8.54
CA LEU A 115 2.42 -7.67 -7.40
C LEU A 115 1.85 -7.14 -6.08
N CYS A 116 1.70 -5.82 -5.95
CA CYS A 116 1.13 -5.19 -4.77
C CYS A 116 -0.31 -5.66 -4.55
N ARG A 117 -1.10 -5.69 -5.63
CA ARG A 117 -2.51 -6.11 -5.57
C ARG A 117 -2.68 -7.55 -5.09
N ILE A 118 -1.80 -8.49 -5.49
CA ILE A 118 -1.82 -9.87 -4.98
C ILE A 118 -1.63 -9.87 -3.47
N VAL A 119 -0.55 -9.26 -2.97
CA VAL A 119 -0.24 -9.27 -1.53
C VAL A 119 -1.33 -8.56 -0.73
N ILE A 120 -1.89 -7.46 -1.25
CA ILE A 120 -3.02 -6.76 -0.64
C ILE A 120 -4.27 -7.66 -0.59
N ALA A 121 -4.59 -8.38 -1.67
CA ALA A 121 -5.72 -9.29 -1.71
C ALA A 121 -5.57 -10.40 -0.64
N LEU A 122 -4.40 -11.01 -0.53
CA LEU A 122 -4.11 -12.03 0.48
C LEU A 122 -4.21 -11.47 1.91
N GLY A 123 -3.63 -10.29 2.15
CA GLY A 123 -3.62 -9.64 3.47
C GLY A 123 -4.97 -9.11 3.93
N ARG A 124 -5.98 -8.99 3.05
CA ARG A 124 -7.36 -8.69 3.47
C ARG A 124 -7.93 -9.79 4.37
N GLN A 125 -7.70 -11.05 4.04
CA GLN A 125 -8.21 -12.19 4.80
C GLN A 125 -7.18 -12.73 5.81
N HIS A 126 -5.89 -12.68 5.46
CA HIS A 126 -4.79 -13.22 6.28
C HIS A 126 -3.78 -12.11 6.63
N PRO A 127 -4.19 -11.08 7.39
CA PRO A 127 -3.34 -9.92 7.65
C PRO A 127 -2.09 -10.29 8.46
N LEU A 128 -2.18 -11.19 9.43
CA LEU A 128 -1.04 -11.55 10.28
C LEU A 128 0.08 -12.20 9.47
N GLU A 129 -0.21 -13.30 8.76
CA GLU A 129 0.77 -14.03 7.96
C GLU A 129 1.35 -13.16 6.84
N THR A 130 0.50 -12.36 6.20
CA THR A 130 0.94 -11.45 5.13
C THR A 130 1.86 -10.35 5.68
N MET A 131 1.53 -9.80 6.86
CA MET A 131 2.33 -8.77 7.51
C MET A 131 3.71 -9.28 7.94
N GLU A 132 3.79 -10.48 8.51
CA GLU A 132 5.07 -11.11 8.86
C GLU A 132 6.00 -11.23 7.65
N LEU A 133 5.47 -11.64 6.49
CA LEU A 133 6.24 -11.81 5.27
C LEU A 133 6.72 -10.48 4.66
N ILE A 134 5.84 -9.47 4.57
CA ILE A 134 6.22 -8.17 3.96
C ILE A 134 7.12 -7.36 4.90
N GLN A 135 6.93 -7.43 6.22
CA GLN A 135 7.79 -6.76 7.19
C GLN A 135 9.22 -7.29 7.15
N ALA A 136 9.44 -8.56 6.81
CA ALA A 136 10.80 -9.09 6.59
C ALA A 136 11.58 -8.35 5.49
N LYS A 137 10.90 -7.63 4.58
CA LYS A 137 11.51 -6.75 3.55
C LYS A 137 11.53 -5.27 3.94
N PHE A 138 11.03 -4.92 5.12
CA PHE A 138 10.95 -3.57 5.64
C PHE A 138 11.61 -3.51 7.02
N GLN A 139 12.94 -3.46 7.04
CA GLN A 139 13.76 -3.54 8.25
C GLN A 139 14.46 -2.21 8.55
N PRO A 140 14.70 -1.86 9.84
CA PRO A 140 15.42 -0.65 10.21
C PRO A 140 16.81 -0.57 9.56
N GLY A 141 17.21 0.64 9.15
CA GLY A 141 18.55 0.94 8.65
C GLY A 141 18.82 0.63 7.17
N SER A 142 17.88 -0.01 6.46
CA SER A 142 18.02 -0.30 5.02
C SER A 142 16.83 0.23 4.22
N LEU A 143 17.07 1.15 3.27
CA LEU A 143 16.00 1.76 2.47
C LEU A 143 15.16 0.69 1.76
N PRO A 144 13.82 0.74 1.89
CA PRO A 144 12.96 -0.29 1.34
C PRO A 144 12.74 -0.08 -0.15
N HIS A 145 12.33 -1.16 -0.82
CA HIS A 145 11.87 -1.06 -2.19
C HIS A 145 10.53 -0.30 -2.27
N PRO A 146 10.31 0.59 -3.25
CA PRO A 146 9.05 1.34 -3.35
C PRO A 146 7.79 0.48 -3.37
N LEU A 147 7.81 -0.67 -4.06
CA LEU A 147 6.66 -1.61 -4.08
C LEU A 147 6.36 -2.21 -2.71
N VAL A 148 7.35 -2.35 -1.82
CA VAL A 148 7.11 -2.82 -0.44
C VAL A 148 6.33 -1.75 0.34
N LEU A 149 6.70 -0.48 0.17
CA LEU A 149 5.98 0.65 0.78
C LEU A 149 4.56 0.80 0.20
N GLU A 150 4.39 0.70 -1.11
CA GLU A 150 3.08 0.73 -1.76
C GLU A 150 2.18 -0.42 -1.29
N THR A 151 2.75 -1.62 -1.08
CA THR A 151 2.02 -2.77 -0.56
C THR A 151 1.57 -2.56 0.88
N LEU A 152 2.46 -2.09 1.76
CA LEU A 152 2.12 -1.76 3.15
C LEU A 152 1.02 -0.68 3.21
N ALA A 153 1.14 0.35 2.36
CA ALA A 153 0.15 1.40 2.24
C ALA A 153 -1.22 0.87 1.80
N GLY A 154 -1.24 -0.02 0.79
CA GLY A 154 -2.45 -0.66 0.31
C GLY A 154 -3.08 -1.63 1.31
N LEU A 155 -2.27 -2.36 2.09
CA LEU A 155 -2.74 -3.20 3.19
C LEU A 155 -3.44 -2.36 4.27
N ALA A 156 -2.84 -1.23 4.65
CA ALA A 156 -3.43 -0.33 5.64
C ALA A 156 -4.80 0.21 5.20
N LEU A 157 -4.97 0.52 3.91
CA LEU A 157 -6.27 0.91 3.35
C LEU A 157 -7.26 -0.25 3.22
N ALA A 158 -6.77 -1.42 2.84
CA ALA A 158 -7.61 -2.57 2.56
C ALA A 158 -8.17 -3.23 3.82
N ASN A 159 -7.43 -3.14 4.94
CA ASN A 159 -7.82 -3.73 6.21
C ASN A 159 -7.28 -2.91 7.40
N PRO A 160 -7.82 -1.70 7.68
CA PRO A 160 -7.33 -0.85 8.76
C PRO A 160 -7.33 -1.55 10.12
N PHE A 161 -8.35 -2.38 10.41
CA PHE A 161 -8.44 -3.14 11.65
C PHE A 161 -7.37 -4.21 11.81
N GLY A 162 -7.14 -5.02 10.76
CA GLY A 162 -6.13 -6.08 10.77
C GLY A 162 -4.70 -5.56 10.80
N ILE A 163 -4.46 -4.35 10.26
CA ILE A 163 -3.12 -3.76 10.17
C ILE A 163 -2.78 -2.88 11.39
N MET A 164 -3.78 -2.39 12.14
CA MET A 164 -3.58 -1.51 13.30
C MET A 164 -2.48 -1.97 14.28
N PRO A 165 -2.39 -3.26 14.69
CA PRO A 165 -1.35 -3.71 15.61
C PRO A 165 0.08 -3.46 15.12
N PHE A 166 0.29 -3.29 13.82
CA PHE A 166 1.59 -3.11 13.18
C PHE A 166 1.95 -1.63 12.94
N LEU A 167 0.96 -0.74 12.85
CA LEU A 167 1.16 0.63 12.35
C LEU A 167 2.19 1.43 13.15
N LYS A 168 2.21 1.29 14.48
CA LYS A 168 3.17 2.01 15.32
C LYS A 168 4.61 1.61 15.00
N ALA A 169 4.87 0.31 14.88
CA ALA A 169 6.20 -0.20 14.54
C ALA A 169 6.62 0.18 13.11
N LEU A 170 5.68 0.17 12.16
CA LEU A 170 5.93 0.60 10.78
C LEU A 170 6.33 2.08 10.72
N LEU A 171 5.55 2.96 11.38
CA LEU A 171 5.85 4.38 11.49
C LEU A 171 7.23 4.62 12.12
N GLY A 172 7.49 3.99 13.27
CA GLY A 172 8.78 4.10 13.97
C GLY A 172 9.98 3.65 13.12
N THR A 173 9.79 2.59 12.32
CA THR A 173 10.83 2.09 11.40
C THR A 173 11.08 3.06 10.25
N MET A 174 10.04 3.70 9.69
CA MET A 174 10.19 4.63 8.56
C MET A 174 10.94 5.91 8.93
N LEU A 175 10.73 6.47 10.13
CA LEU A 175 11.20 7.81 10.50
C LEU A 175 12.71 8.04 10.28
N PRO A 176 13.63 7.17 10.75
CA PRO A 176 15.07 7.38 10.55
C PRO A 176 15.50 7.32 9.08
N MET A 177 14.65 6.77 8.22
CA MET A 177 14.95 6.47 6.82
C MET A 177 14.53 7.59 5.86
N LEU A 178 13.66 8.50 6.32
CA LEU A 178 13.10 9.57 5.49
C LEU A 178 14.19 10.47 4.89
N SER A 179 15.17 10.87 5.69
CA SER A 179 16.30 11.68 5.23
C SER A 179 17.21 10.94 4.22
N GLY A 180 17.17 9.60 4.22
CA GLY A 180 17.94 8.76 3.31
C GLY A 180 17.33 8.63 1.92
N ALA A 181 16.06 9.01 1.71
CA ALA A 181 15.38 8.86 0.43
C ALA A 181 15.89 9.87 -0.62
N ARG A 182 16.70 9.38 -1.57
CA ARG A 182 17.33 10.21 -2.61
C ARG A 182 16.50 10.36 -3.87
N THR A 183 15.76 9.32 -4.27
CA THR A 183 14.97 9.33 -5.51
C THR A 183 13.57 9.87 -5.26
N GLU A 184 12.99 10.57 -6.24
CA GLU A 184 11.63 11.11 -6.12
C GLU A 184 10.58 9.99 -6.01
N GLN A 185 10.82 8.84 -6.64
CA GLN A 185 9.98 7.64 -6.53
C GLN A 185 9.95 7.12 -5.09
N LEU A 186 11.10 7.03 -4.42
CA LEU A 186 11.16 6.56 -3.04
C LEU A 186 10.56 7.58 -2.07
N LYS A 187 10.82 8.87 -2.27
CA LYS A 187 10.17 9.95 -1.49
C LYS A 187 8.65 9.87 -1.60
N TRP A 188 8.14 9.72 -2.83
CA TRP A 188 6.71 9.56 -3.09
C TRP A 188 6.15 8.32 -2.37
N ALA A 189 6.79 7.15 -2.52
CA ALA A 189 6.33 5.92 -1.88
C ALA A 189 6.33 6.02 -0.35
N MET A 190 7.33 6.69 0.24
CA MET A 190 7.39 6.93 1.69
C MET A 190 6.27 7.86 2.17
N VAL A 191 6.05 9.00 1.50
CA VAL A 191 4.99 9.93 1.90
C VAL A 191 3.59 9.35 1.67
N PHE A 192 3.42 8.56 0.61
CA PHE A 192 2.20 7.83 0.33
C PHE A 192 1.90 6.82 1.44
N ALA A 193 2.88 5.99 1.83
CA ALA A 193 2.73 5.02 2.92
C ALA A 193 2.42 5.70 4.27
N LEU A 194 3.15 6.76 4.63
CA LEU A 194 2.86 7.56 5.84
C LEU A 194 1.43 8.14 5.83
N GLY A 195 0.96 8.59 4.67
CA GLY A 195 -0.40 9.09 4.48
C GLY A 195 -1.44 8.00 4.70
N ARG A 196 -1.26 6.83 4.06
CA ARG A 196 -2.18 5.70 4.22
C ARG A 196 -2.19 5.12 5.63
N PHE A 197 -1.05 5.10 6.33
CA PHE A 197 -1.00 4.71 7.73
C PHE A 197 -1.77 5.69 8.61
N SER A 198 -1.61 7.00 8.37
CA SER A 198 -2.33 8.04 9.11
C SER A 198 -3.83 7.95 8.86
N GLU A 199 -4.24 7.74 7.60
CA GLU A 199 -5.65 7.53 7.23
C GLU A 199 -6.24 6.28 7.90
N ALA A 200 -5.52 5.16 7.90
CA ALA A 200 -5.97 3.94 8.57
C ALA A 200 -6.14 4.12 10.09
N ILE A 201 -5.28 4.94 10.73
CA ILE A 201 -5.45 5.30 12.15
C ILE A 201 -6.69 6.15 12.37
N VAL A 202 -6.92 7.17 11.52
CA VAL A 202 -8.13 8.00 11.59
C VAL A 202 -9.38 7.14 11.41
N GLU A 203 -9.40 6.23 10.43
CA GLU A 203 -10.54 5.34 10.16
C GLU A 203 -10.79 4.38 11.33
N TYR A 204 -9.73 3.80 11.91
CA TYR A 204 -9.83 2.93 13.07
C TYR A 204 -10.46 3.66 14.27
N LEU A 205 -9.95 4.85 14.59
CA LEU A 205 -10.44 5.66 15.71
C LEU A 205 -11.88 6.15 15.49
N SER A 206 -12.23 6.48 14.25
CA SER A 206 -13.60 6.89 13.89
C SER A 206 -14.60 5.75 14.02
N ASN A 207 -14.14 4.50 13.98
CA ASN A 207 -14.95 3.28 14.10
C ASN A 207 -14.58 2.44 15.32
N ILE A 208 -14.07 3.09 16.39
CA ILE A 208 -13.49 2.41 17.56
C ILE A 208 -14.46 1.43 18.25
N GLU A 209 -15.77 1.68 18.17
CA GLU A 209 -16.81 0.80 18.73
C GLU A 209 -16.88 -0.59 18.06
N LYS A 210 -16.45 -0.68 16.80
CA LYS A 210 -16.39 -1.93 16.01
C LYS A 210 -14.98 -2.52 15.97
N ALA A 211 -14.02 -1.84 16.59
CA ALA A 211 -12.62 -2.17 16.46
C ALA A 211 -12.25 -3.40 17.32
N PRO A 212 -11.32 -4.26 16.86
CA PRO A 212 -10.86 -5.41 17.65
C PRO A 212 -10.22 -5.02 19.00
N ASP A 213 -9.62 -3.83 19.07
CA ASP A 213 -9.02 -3.27 20.28
C ASP A 213 -9.48 -1.82 20.50
N PRO A 214 -10.55 -1.60 21.29
CA PRO A 214 -11.08 -0.26 21.54
C PRO A 214 -10.19 0.57 22.48
N SER A 215 -9.10 -0.01 23.03
CA SER A 215 -8.17 0.72 23.91
C SER A 215 -7.17 1.58 23.15
N VAL A 216 -7.09 1.43 21.81
CA VAL A 216 -6.20 2.23 20.96
C VAL A 216 -6.59 3.70 21.04
N GLN A 217 -5.60 4.54 21.37
CA GLN A 217 -5.78 5.99 21.47
C GLN A 217 -4.89 6.72 20.47
N LYS A 218 -5.35 7.91 20.07
CA LYS A 218 -4.57 8.86 19.27
C LYS A 218 -3.18 9.15 19.86
N ALA A 219 -3.09 9.25 21.19
CA ALA A 219 -1.83 9.48 21.90
C ALA A 219 -0.79 8.38 21.68
N SER A 220 -1.22 7.15 21.36
CA SER A 220 -0.32 6.01 21.14
C SER A 220 0.63 6.20 19.95
N PHE A 221 0.29 7.10 19.01
CA PHE A 221 1.06 7.37 17.78
C PHE A 221 1.65 8.78 17.74
N ALA A 222 1.46 9.58 18.80
CA ALA A 222 1.73 11.01 18.76
C ALA A 222 3.20 11.34 18.41
N THR A 223 4.15 10.61 19.00
CA THR A 223 5.58 10.82 18.75
C THR A 223 5.94 10.59 17.29
N GLU A 224 5.46 9.49 16.72
CA GLU A 224 5.77 9.11 15.35
C GLU A 224 5.10 10.05 14.34
N ILE A 225 3.83 10.39 14.57
CA ILE A 225 3.07 11.31 13.71
C ILE A 225 3.69 12.71 13.73
N ILE A 226 4.03 13.26 14.90
CA ILE A 226 4.64 14.60 15.00
C ILE A 226 5.99 14.63 14.27
N SER A 227 6.82 13.60 14.46
CA SER A 227 8.13 13.53 13.82
C SER A 227 8.03 13.46 12.30
N ALA A 228 7.11 12.65 11.77
CA ALA A 228 6.85 12.57 10.33
C ALA A 228 6.26 13.89 9.80
N PHE A 229 5.31 14.48 10.51
CA PHE A 229 4.65 15.72 10.15
C PHE A 229 5.66 16.87 10.01
N ASP A 230 6.49 17.08 11.02
CA ASP A 230 7.50 18.14 11.04
C ASP A 230 8.51 17.95 9.90
N PHE A 231 8.94 16.71 9.64
CA PHE A 231 9.82 16.39 8.52
C PHE A 231 9.17 16.70 7.17
N LEU A 232 7.94 16.24 6.92
CA LEU A 232 7.24 16.45 5.65
C LEU A 232 6.97 17.95 5.39
N LEU A 233 6.52 18.68 6.41
CA LEU A 233 6.26 20.11 6.31
C LEU A 233 7.54 20.91 6.03
N ALA A 234 8.67 20.53 6.62
CA ALA A 234 9.94 21.20 6.41
C ALA A 234 10.60 20.85 5.06
N ASN A 235 10.52 19.59 4.63
CA ASN A 235 11.36 19.08 3.54
C ASN A 235 10.60 18.75 2.25
N TRP A 236 9.43 18.10 2.34
CA TRP A 236 8.79 17.47 1.18
C TRP A 236 7.54 18.17 0.66
N LEU A 237 6.90 19.03 1.47
CA LEU A 237 5.85 19.92 0.99
C LEU A 237 6.36 20.93 -0.07
N GLN A 238 7.67 21.23 -0.04
CA GLN A 238 8.37 22.05 -1.04
C GLN A 238 9.32 21.23 -1.92
N ALA A 239 9.11 19.91 -2.03
CA ALA A 239 9.91 19.06 -2.90
C ALA A 239 9.91 19.53 -4.36
N ARG A 240 10.97 19.18 -5.09
CA ARG A 240 11.07 19.52 -6.51
C ARG A 240 9.95 18.86 -7.33
N GLU A 241 9.69 17.59 -7.07
CA GLU A 241 8.68 16.82 -7.79
C GLU A 241 7.25 17.20 -7.37
N ALA A 242 6.39 17.48 -8.35
CA ALA A 242 5.01 17.89 -8.10
C ALA A 242 4.21 16.78 -7.41
N LYS A 243 4.43 15.52 -7.81
CA LYS A 243 3.76 14.35 -7.22
C LYS A 243 4.09 14.19 -5.74
N VAL A 244 5.36 14.42 -5.34
CA VAL A 244 5.78 14.35 -3.92
C VAL A 244 5.13 15.46 -3.11
N ARG A 245 5.08 16.69 -3.65
CA ARG A 245 4.42 17.82 -2.96
C ARG A 245 2.92 17.60 -2.79
N ALA A 246 2.25 17.11 -3.84
CA ALA A 246 0.82 16.83 -3.82
C ALA A 246 0.48 15.75 -2.78
N GLU A 247 1.23 14.64 -2.76
CA GLU A 247 1.03 13.60 -1.76
C GLU A 247 1.37 14.08 -0.34
N SER A 248 2.44 14.89 -0.18
CA SER A 248 2.78 15.50 1.11
C SER A 248 1.65 16.37 1.67
N ALA A 249 0.94 17.12 0.82
CA ALA A 249 -0.19 17.93 1.24
C ALA A 249 -1.34 17.06 1.79
N VAL A 250 -1.68 15.95 1.11
CA VAL A 250 -2.71 15.01 1.57
C VAL A 250 -2.28 14.33 2.87
N THR A 251 -1.05 13.84 2.94
CA THR A 251 -0.50 13.16 4.12
C THR A 251 -0.49 14.07 5.35
N LEU A 252 -0.07 15.34 5.20
CA LEU A 252 -0.14 16.33 6.29
C LEU A 252 -1.59 16.57 6.75
N GLY A 253 -2.57 16.50 5.84
CA GLY A 253 -3.99 16.56 6.17
C GLY A 253 -4.46 15.43 7.08
N TYR A 254 -4.13 14.18 6.74
CA TYR A 254 -4.44 13.04 7.62
C TYR A 254 -3.69 13.10 8.95
N MET A 255 -2.41 13.49 8.94
CA MET A 255 -1.63 13.63 10.17
C MET A 255 -2.15 14.76 11.06
N ALA A 256 -2.68 15.86 10.50
CA ALA A 256 -3.29 16.94 11.29
C ALA A 256 -4.47 16.44 12.13
N GLN A 257 -5.28 15.53 11.59
CA GLN A 257 -6.35 14.84 12.35
C GLN A 257 -5.81 13.95 13.48
N LEU A 258 -4.50 13.67 13.50
CA LEU A 258 -3.81 12.88 14.52
C LEU A 258 -2.88 13.72 15.42
N LEU A 259 -2.85 15.05 15.28
CA LEU A 259 -2.14 15.95 16.21
C LEU A 259 -3.01 16.35 17.42
N SER A 260 -2.39 16.59 18.57
CA SER A 260 -3.08 17.24 19.69
C SER A 260 -3.46 18.68 19.32
N LYS A 261 -4.51 19.24 19.96
CA LYS A 261 -4.94 20.62 19.73
C LYS A 261 -3.78 21.62 19.81
N SER A 262 -3.00 21.55 20.89
CA SER A 262 -1.88 22.47 21.12
C SER A 262 -0.82 22.39 20.01
N LYS A 263 -0.49 21.17 19.55
CA LYS A 263 0.51 21.01 18.49
C LYS A 263 -0.06 21.46 17.13
N LEU A 264 -1.33 21.20 16.85
CA LEU A 264 -1.97 21.69 15.63
C LEU A 264 -1.98 23.22 15.58
N GLU A 265 -2.37 23.90 16.67
CA GLU A 265 -2.36 25.36 16.76
C GLU A 265 -0.98 25.98 16.52
N GLU A 266 0.09 25.33 16.99
CA GLU A 266 1.48 25.73 16.72
C GLU A 266 1.83 25.63 15.23
N GLN A 267 1.34 24.60 14.52
CA GLN A 267 1.70 24.30 13.14
C GLN A 267 0.84 25.06 12.11
N LEU A 268 -0.41 25.38 12.43
CA LEU A 268 -1.36 26.05 11.51
C LEU A 268 -0.82 27.33 10.85
N PRO A 269 -0.13 28.26 11.57
CA PRO A 269 0.41 29.48 10.97
C PRO A 269 1.41 29.24 9.83
N LYS A 270 2.11 28.11 9.84
CA LYS A 270 3.05 27.71 8.77
C LYS A 270 2.38 26.83 7.72
N LEU A 271 1.55 25.89 8.17
CA LEU A 271 0.91 24.89 7.32
C LEU A 271 -0.09 25.52 6.34
N LEU A 272 -1.02 26.35 6.83
CA LEU A 272 -2.09 26.92 5.99
C LEU A 272 -1.53 27.79 4.85
N PRO A 273 -0.63 28.76 5.09
CA PRO A 273 -0.05 29.54 3.99
C PRO A 273 0.72 28.68 3.00
N SER A 274 1.41 27.63 3.47
CA SER A 274 2.16 26.71 2.61
C SER A 274 1.23 25.92 1.67
N LEU A 275 0.13 25.39 2.19
CA LEU A 275 -0.88 24.67 1.40
C LEU A 275 -1.61 25.59 0.41
N ILE A 276 -2.00 26.80 0.83
CA ILE A 276 -2.64 27.79 -0.05
C ILE A 276 -1.68 28.21 -1.18
N ALA A 277 -0.41 28.44 -0.85
CA ALA A 277 0.61 28.77 -1.86
C ALA A 277 0.81 27.62 -2.84
N LEU A 278 0.76 26.36 -2.37
CA LEU A 278 0.85 25.20 -3.23
C LEU A 278 -0.37 25.07 -4.14
N TYR A 279 -1.58 25.26 -3.61
CA TYR A 279 -2.84 25.21 -4.35
C TYR A 279 -2.84 26.19 -5.53
N ARG A 280 -2.34 27.41 -5.33
CA ARG A 280 -2.26 28.43 -6.38
C ARG A 280 -1.23 28.12 -7.48
N LYS A 281 -0.26 27.25 -7.22
CA LYS A 281 0.85 26.95 -8.14
C LYS A 281 0.64 25.68 -8.96
N GLN A 282 -0.18 24.74 -8.48
CA GLN A 282 -0.35 23.45 -9.14
C GLN A 282 -1.42 23.49 -10.23
N HIS A 283 -1.24 22.67 -11.27
CA HIS A 283 -2.24 22.47 -12.32
C HIS A 283 -3.35 21.52 -11.86
N ASP A 284 -2.98 20.42 -11.19
CA ASP A 284 -3.95 19.55 -10.51
C ASP A 284 -4.06 19.96 -9.04
N CYS A 285 -5.16 20.62 -8.72
CA CYS A 285 -5.43 21.14 -7.38
C CYS A 285 -6.11 20.11 -6.47
N PHE A 286 -6.59 18.97 -6.97
CA PHE A 286 -7.41 18.05 -6.18
C PHE A 286 -6.70 17.51 -4.93
N PRO A 287 -5.46 16.98 -5.01
CA PRO A 287 -4.76 16.48 -3.81
C PRO A 287 -4.52 17.59 -2.78
N VAL A 288 -4.14 18.78 -3.23
CA VAL A 288 -3.88 19.92 -2.35
C VAL A 288 -5.17 20.41 -1.68
N SER A 289 -6.29 20.41 -2.42
CA SER A 289 -7.62 20.72 -1.87
C SER A 289 -8.00 19.74 -0.79
N LYS A 290 -7.86 18.44 -1.05
CA LYS A 290 -8.14 17.39 -0.07
C LYS A 290 -7.30 17.57 1.19
N GLY A 291 -5.98 17.78 1.05
CA GLY A 291 -5.10 18.06 2.19
C GLY A 291 -5.55 19.27 3.00
N LEU A 292 -5.92 20.37 2.34
CA LEU A 292 -6.42 21.58 2.99
C LEU A 292 -7.75 21.33 3.73
N CYS A 293 -8.69 20.61 3.11
CA CYS A 293 -9.95 20.22 3.75
C CYS A 293 -9.71 19.43 5.04
N LEU A 294 -8.87 18.40 5.00
CA LEU A 294 -8.57 17.57 6.18
C LEU A 294 -7.92 18.39 7.31
N VAL A 295 -7.04 19.34 6.98
CA VAL A 295 -6.46 20.27 7.97
C VAL A 295 -7.54 21.17 8.59
N LEU A 296 -8.43 21.72 7.77
CA LEU A 296 -9.51 22.62 8.23
C LEU A 296 -10.55 21.86 9.06
N GLU A 297 -10.88 20.62 8.69
CA GLU A 297 -11.73 19.73 9.48
C GLU A 297 -11.13 19.51 10.87
N ALA A 298 -9.86 19.10 10.95
CA ALA A 298 -9.17 18.90 12.22
C ALA A 298 -9.13 20.18 13.09
N ALA A 299 -8.81 21.32 12.47
CA ALA A 299 -8.71 22.59 13.18
C ALA A 299 -10.08 23.11 13.64
N THR A 300 -11.14 22.83 12.89
CA THR A 300 -12.53 23.18 13.26
C THR A 300 -13.03 22.29 14.38
N GLU A 301 -12.77 20.98 14.32
CA GLU A 301 -13.09 20.02 15.38
C GLU A 301 -12.46 20.45 16.72
N TYR A 302 -11.19 20.89 16.68
CA TYR A 302 -10.49 21.41 17.87
C TYR A 302 -10.85 22.84 18.27
N LYS A 303 -11.65 23.55 17.47
CA LYS A 303 -11.95 24.98 17.65
C LYS A 303 -10.67 25.79 17.84
N CYS A 304 -9.73 25.64 16.89
CA CYS A 304 -8.45 26.33 16.92
C CYS A 304 -8.64 27.82 16.68
N LEU A 305 -8.28 28.66 17.67
CA LEU A 305 -8.49 30.12 17.60
C LEU A 305 -7.63 30.79 16.51
N VAL A 306 -6.51 30.15 16.17
CA VAL A 306 -5.59 30.61 15.12
C VAL A 306 -6.29 30.68 13.75
N LEU A 307 -7.33 29.87 13.51
CA LEU A 307 -8.09 29.93 12.26
C LEU A 307 -8.76 31.29 12.05
N GLU A 308 -9.34 31.88 13.11
CA GLU A 308 -9.98 33.19 13.03
C GLU A 308 -8.96 34.26 12.61
N GLN A 309 -7.78 34.25 13.23
CA GLN A 309 -6.70 35.18 12.88
C GLN A 309 -6.24 35.00 11.42
N GLN A 310 -6.20 33.77 10.90
CA GLN A 310 -5.77 33.52 9.52
C GLN A 310 -6.85 33.88 8.47
N VAL A 311 -8.13 33.81 8.83
CA VAL A 311 -9.26 34.17 7.94
C VAL A 311 -9.51 35.69 7.95
N PHE A 312 -9.35 36.37 9.08
CA PHE A 312 -9.68 37.79 9.23
C PHE A 312 -8.53 38.77 8.92
N VAL A 313 -7.28 38.32 8.75
CA VAL A 313 -6.11 39.19 8.51
C VAL A 313 -5.96 39.64 7.03
N ARG A 314 -6.93 39.34 6.15
CA ARG A 314 -6.95 39.84 4.74
C ARG A 314 -8.18 40.69 4.41
N ARG A 315 -8.53 41.64 5.26
CA ARG A 315 -9.35 42.79 4.86
C ARG A 315 -8.49 44.05 4.83
#